data_AF-A0A820N485-F1
#
_entry.id   AF-A0A820N485-F1
#
_cell.length_a   1.000
_cell.length_b   1.000
_cell.length_c   1.000
_cell.angle_alpha   90.00
_cell.angle_beta   90.00
_cell.angle_gamma   90.00
#
_symmetry.space_group_name_H-M   'P 1'
#
loop_
_entity.id
_entity.type
_entity.pdbx_description
1 polymer ?
#
loop_
_entity_poly.entity_id
_entity_poly.type
_entity_poly.pdbx_seq_one_letter_code
_entity_poly.pdbx_strand_id
1 'polypeptide(L)'
;MCINPTLQLWYNQLREKLEKLNLFDTQISDPNGIHREILTTRLFLILLATSAIILTLYTYISVQISTGVVPSPTQVVYRSLEEKYPDTLKCPCEKISTPYKTFVQTVPLMHQ
;
A
#
# COMPACT_ATOMS: atom_id res chain seq x y z
N MET A 1 23.22 -15.01 21.75
CA MET A 1 22.71 -13.68 21.37
C MET A 1 22.33 -12.95 22.66
N CYS A 2 23.16 -12.03 23.14
CA CYS A 2 22.96 -11.37 24.43
C CYS A 2 22.09 -10.13 24.24
N ILE A 3 20.86 -10.18 24.73
CA ILE A 3 19.94 -9.02 24.72
C ILE A 3 20.43 -8.04 25.77
N ASN A 4 20.49 -6.75 25.42
CA ASN A 4 21.04 -5.72 26.29
C ASN A 4 20.23 -5.61 27.60
N PRO A 5 20.85 -5.75 28.78
CA PRO A 5 20.15 -5.79 30.07
C PRO A 5 19.36 -4.50 30.36
N THR A 6 19.79 -3.36 29.83
CA THR A 6 19.05 -2.09 30.00
C THR A 6 17.74 -2.11 29.20
N LEU A 7 17.76 -2.70 27.99
CA LEU A 7 16.58 -2.82 27.13
C LEU A 7 15.49 -3.67 27.80
N GLN A 8 15.90 -4.74 28.48
CA GLN A 8 14.99 -5.62 29.21
C GLN A 8 14.35 -4.91 30.41
N LEU A 9 15.10 -4.05 31.09
CA LEU A 9 14.62 -3.25 32.22
C LEU A 9 13.61 -2.20 31.77
N TRP A 10 13.91 -1.48 30.67
CA TRP A 10 12.98 -0.53 30.05
C TRP A 10 11.70 -1.20 29.56
N TYR A 11 11.81 -2.38 28.95
CA TYR A 11 10.66 -3.17 28.50
C TYR A 11 9.72 -3.53 29.66
N ASN A 12 10.27 -4.02 30.77
CA ASN A 12 9.47 -4.38 31.94
C ASN A 12 8.77 -3.16 32.56
N GLN A 13 9.47 -2.03 32.68
CA GLN A 13 8.88 -0.78 33.20
C GLN A 13 7.77 -0.23 32.30
N LEU A 14 7.96 -0.26 30.97
CA LEU A 14 6.94 0.15 30.01
C LEU A 14 5.73 -0.78 30.07
N ARG A 15 5.97 -2.09 30.14
CA ARG A 15 4.92 -3.09 30.24
C ARG A 15 4.05 -2.88 31.48
N GLU A 16 4.64 -2.67 32.64
CA GLU A 16 3.86 -2.42 33.87
C GLU A 16 3.00 -1.15 33.78
N LYS A 17 3.54 -0.09 33.18
CA LYS A 17 2.78 1.16 32.97
C LYS A 17 1.64 0.97 31.96
N LEU A 18 1.87 0.22 30.89
CA LEU A 18 0.85 -0.09 29.88
C LEU A 18 -0.23 -1.03 30.42
N GLU A 19 0.11 -1.99 31.27
CA GLU A 19 -0.85 -2.93 31.87
C GLU A 19 -1.82 -2.22 32.84
N LYS A 20 -1.37 -1.14 33.49
CA LYS A 20 -2.15 -0.30 34.41
C LYS A 20 -2.83 0.89 33.73
N LEU A 21 -2.69 1.03 32.42
CA LEU A 21 -3.24 2.18 31.70
C LEU A 21 -4.77 2.08 31.66
N ASN A 22 -5.44 3.04 32.27
CA ASN A 22 -6.86 3.28 32.15
C ASN A 22 -7.05 4.69 31.58
N LEU A 23 -7.75 4.81 30.45
CA LEU A 23 -7.99 6.11 29.81
C LEU A 23 -9.17 6.86 30.43
N PHE A 24 -9.98 6.18 31.23
CA PHE A 24 -11.14 6.75 31.89
C PHE A 24 -10.70 7.46 33.18
N ASP A 25 -11.33 8.60 33.46
CA ASP A 25 -11.23 9.25 34.76
C ASP A 25 -12.04 8.41 35.76
N THR A 26 -11.34 7.56 36.52
CA THR A 26 -11.97 6.56 37.39
C THR A 26 -12.76 7.24 38.52
N GLN A 27 -14.06 7.42 38.33
CA GLN A 27 -15.00 7.91 39.36
C GLN A 27 -15.79 6.77 40.01
N ILE A 28 -15.68 5.56 39.47
CA ILE A 28 -16.38 4.36 39.93
C ILE A 28 -15.51 3.63 40.96
N SER A 29 -16.00 3.53 42.21
CA SER A 29 -15.31 2.79 43.27
C SER A 29 -15.61 1.27 43.27
N ASP A 30 -16.50 0.81 42.38
CA ASP A 30 -16.86 -0.60 42.21
C ASP A 30 -15.78 -1.36 41.41
N PRO A 31 -15.24 -2.48 41.92
CA PRO A 31 -14.21 -3.27 41.24
C PRO A 31 -14.63 -3.76 39.85
N ASN A 32 -15.91 -4.06 39.63
CA ASN A 32 -16.38 -4.50 38.30
C ASN A 32 -16.35 -3.36 37.28
N GLY A 33 -16.61 -2.12 37.71
CA GLY A 33 -16.49 -0.92 36.89
C GLY A 33 -15.07 -0.69 36.40
N ILE A 34 -14.10 -0.73 37.32
CA ILE A 34 -12.68 -0.54 37.01
C ILE A 34 -12.17 -1.60 36.00
N HIS A 35 -12.57 -2.87 36.16
CA HIS A 35 -12.19 -3.91 35.21
C HIS A 35 -12.74 -3.67 33.80
N ARG A 36 -13.97 -3.16 33.69
CA ARG A 36 -14.54 -2.81 32.39
C ARG A 36 -13.80 -1.66 31.72
N GLU A 37 -13.47 -0.60 32.47
CA GLU A 37 -12.73 0.56 31.96
C GLU A 37 -11.32 0.19 31.44
N ILE A 38 -10.62 -0.69 32.16
CA ILE A 38 -9.31 -1.19 31.72
C ILE A 38 -9.47 -2.03 30.44
N LEU A 39 -10.48 -2.90 30.37
CA LEU A 39 -10.73 -3.73 29.19
C LEU A 39 -11.08 -2.87 27.96
N THR A 40 -11.95 -1.88 28.11
CA THR A 40 -12.32 -0.96 27.02
C THR A 40 -11.13 -0.11 26.59
N THR A 41 -10.30 0.37 27.53
CA THR A 41 -9.05 1.08 27.22
C THR A 41 -8.12 0.22 26.36
N ARG A 42 -7.92 -1.06 26.73
CA ARG A 42 -7.08 -2.00 25.97
C ARG A 42 -7.64 -2.24 24.58
N LEU A 43 -8.95 -2.47 24.44
CA LEU A 43 -9.59 -2.65 23.14
C LEU A 43 -9.45 -1.40 22.26
N PHE A 44 -9.67 -0.22 22.83
CA PHE A 44 -9.50 1.05 22.11
C PHE A 44 -8.07 1.22 21.59
N LEU A 45 -7.06 0.99 22.44
CA LEU A 45 -5.65 1.12 22.03
C LEU A 45 -5.27 0.11 20.94
N ILE A 46 -5.77 -1.13 21.03
CA ILE A 46 -5.55 -2.14 19.98
C ILE A 46 -6.18 -1.68 18.67
N LEU A 47 -7.43 -1.23 18.69
CA LEU A 47 -8.13 -0.75 17.49
C LEU A 47 -7.46 0.51 16.90
N LEU A 48 -7.00 1.41 17.75
CA LEU A 48 -6.27 2.60 17.33
C LEU A 48 -4.96 2.22 16.65
N ALA A 49 -4.18 1.33 17.27
CA ALA A 49 -2.92 0.84 16.70
C ALA A 49 -3.15 0.11 15.37
N THR A 50 -4.15 -0.77 15.28
CA THR A 50 -4.45 -1.48 14.03
C THR A 50 -4.87 -0.52 12.93
N SER A 51 -5.71 0.48 13.22
CA SER A 51 -6.11 1.49 12.23
C SER A 51 -4.92 2.32 11.73
N ALA A 52 -4.02 2.73 12.61
CA ALA A 52 -2.81 3.45 12.26
C ALA A 52 -1.85 2.60 11.40
N ILE A 53 -1.70 1.32 11.72
CA ILE A 53 -0.91 0.36 10.93
C ILE A 53 -1.50 0.22 9.53
N ILE A 54 -2.82 0.02 9.41
CA ILE A 54 -3.49 -0.09 8.10
C ILE A 54 -3.28 1.16 7.27
N LEU A 55 -3.44 2.35 7.85
CA LEU A 55 -3.24 3.61 7.15
C LEU A 55 -1.78 3.79 6.67
N THR A 56 -0.82 3.43 7.53
CA THR A 56 0.61 3.51 7.20
C THR A 56 0.97 2.53 6.08
N LEU A 57 0.46 1.30 6.14
CA LEU A 57 0.67 0.32 5.08
C LEU A 57 0.04 0.77 3.77
N TYR A 58 -1.19 1.29 3.81
CA TYR A 58 -1.86 1.81 2.62
C TYR A 58 -1.05 2.92 1.96
N THR A 59 -0.62 3.93 2.72
CA THR A 59 0.18 5.05 2.20
C THR A 59 1.52 4.58 1.62
N TYR A 60 2.20 3.64 2.29
CA TYR A 60 3.45 3.07 1.80
C TYR A 60 3.26 2.29 0.49
N ILE A 61 2.25 1.42 0.42
CA ILE A 61 1.95 0.62 -0.77
C ILE A 61 1.51 1.52 -1.93
N SER A 62 0.67 2.53 -1.69
CA SER A 62 0.20 3.46 -2.73
C SER A 62 1.34 4.22 -3.42
N VAL A 63 2.39 4.60 -2.68
CA VAL A 63 3.57 5.25 -3.28
C VAL A 63 4.36 4.28 -4.18
N GLN A 64 4.32 2.98 -3.90
CA GLN A 64 5.03 1.97 -4.71
C GLN A 64 4.31 1.61 -6.01
N ILE A 65 3.01 1.89 -6.14
CA ILE A 65 2.28 1.72 -7.41
C ILE A 65 2.61 2.91 -8.33
N SER A 66 3.88 3.03 -8.73
CA SER A 66 4.32 4.01 -9.71
C SER A 66 4.10 3.47 -11.11
N THR A 67 3.33 4.18 -11.93
CA THR A 67 3.14 3.82 -13.35
C THR A 67 4.43 4.05 -14.12
N GLY A 68 5.07 2.97 -14.59
CA GLY A 68 6.23 3.06 -15.49
C GLY A 68 5.78 3.39 -16.92
N VAL A 69 6.27 4.50 -17.48
CA VAL A 69 5.98 4.89 -18.86
C VAL A 69 7.12 4.42 -19.77
N VAL A 70 6.79 3.60 -20.77
CA VAL A 70 7.74 3.17 -21.81
C VAL A 70 7.36 3.88 -23.11
N PRO A 71 8.13 4.90 -23.56
CA PRO A 71 7.84 5.59 -24.80
C PRO A 71 8.17 4.70 -26.00
N SER A 72 7.25 4.62 -26.97
CA SER A 72 7.42 3.94 -28.27
C SER A 72 8.06 2.53 -28.16
N PRO A 73 7.42 1.58 -27.44
CA PRO A 73 7.96 0.23 -27.31
C PRO A 73 8.03 -0.48 -28.67
N THR A 74 9.04 -1.33 -28.85
CA THR A 74 9.04 -2.27 -29.99
C THR A 74 7.95 -3.32 -29.80
N GLN A 75 7.50 -3.97 -30.89
CA GLN A 75 6.46 -5.00 -30.84
C GLN A 75 6.78 -6.13 -29.86
N VAL A 76 8.06 -6.50 -29.73
CA VAL A 76 8.52 -7.55 -28.82
C VAL A 76 8.37 -7.12 -27.37
N VAL A 77 8.72 -5.88 -27.05
CA VAL A 77 8.59 -5.30 -25.70
C VAL A 77 7.12 -5.14 -25.32
N TYR A 78 6.27 -4.73 -26.27
CA TYR A 78 4.83 -4.67 -26.04
C TYR A 78 4.27 -6.05 -25.66
N ARG A 79 4.55 -7.10 -26.46
CA ARG A 79 4.08 -8.46 -26.17
C ARG A 79 4.53 -8.98 -24.81
N SER A 80 5.79 -8.75 -24.44
CA SER A 80 6.31 -9.21 -23.15
C SER A 80 5.68 -8.48 -21.96
N LEU A 81 5.34 -7.20 -22.12
CA LEU A 81 4.61 -6.43 -21.11
C LEU A 81 3.14 -6.83 -21.03
N GLU A 82 2.51 -7.13 -22.16
CA GLU A 82 1.11 -7.60 -22.25
C GLU A 82 0.94 -8.94 -21.56
N GLU A 83 1.87 -9.89 -21.78
CA GLU A 83 1.87 -11.18 -21.06
C GLU A 83 2.09 -11.01 -19.56
N LYS A 84 2.91 -10.04 -19.15
CA LYS A 84 3.29 -9.83 -17.75
C LYS A 84 2.29 -8.99 -16.95
N TYR A 85 1.57 -8.08 -17.60
CA TYR A 85 0.68 -7.09 -16.99
C TYR A 85 -0.67 -6.96 -17.72
N PRO A 86 -1.39 -8.06 -17.99
CA PRO A 86 -2.56 -8.06 -18.88
C PRO A 86 -3.67 -7.10 -18.42
N ASP A 87 -3.91 -7.00 -17.11
CA ASP A 87 -5.01 -6.19 -16.56
C ASP A 87 -4.63 -4.73 -16.27
N THR A 88 -3.34 -4.42 -16.26
CA THR A 88 -2.83 -3.10 -15.80
C THR A 88 -2.07 -2.34 -16.87
N LEU A 89 -1.69 -2.99 -17.97
CA LEU A 89 -1.06 -2.35 -19.11
C LEU A 89 -2.05 -1.40 -19.80
N LYS A 90 -1.66 -0.13 -19.95
CA LYS A 90 -2.45 0.87 -20.67
C LYS A 90 -1.65 1.39 -21.87
N CYS A 91 -2.24 1.31 -23.06
CA CYS A 91 -1.65 1.83 -24.29
C CYS A 91 -2.53 2.94 -24.86
N PRO A 92 -2.30 4.21 -24.48
CA PRO A 92 -2.98 5.32 -25.12
C PRO A 92 -2.54 5.43 -26.57
N CYS A 93 -3.49 5.56 -27.49
CA CYS A 93 -3.19 5.82 -28.90
C CYS A 93 -2.66 7.25 -29.06
N GLU A 94 -1.50 7.42 -29.69
CA GLU A 94 -0.95 8.75 -30.00
C GLU A 94 -1.82 9.53 -31.00
N LYS A 95 -2.44 8.80 -31.94
CA LYS A 95 -3.33 9.36 -32.96
C LYS A 95 -4.60 8.50 -33.05
N ILE A 96 -5.75 9.15 -33.07
CA ILE A 96 -7.07 8.49 -33.20
C ILE A 96 -7.32 8.02 -34.63
N SER A 97 -6.71 8.70 -35.61
CA SER A 97 -6.77 8.32 -37.01
C SER A 97 -5.41 8.51 -37.66
N THR A 98 -5.03 7.53 -38.47
CA THR A 98 -3.80 7.57 -39.27
C THR A 98 -4.21 7.70 -40.74
N PRO A 99 -3.67 8.67 -41.49
CA PRO A 99 -4.02 8.83 -42.90
C PRO A 99 -3.73 7.56 -43.69
N TYR A 100 -4.66 7.12 -44.55
CA TYR A 100 -4.52 5.90 -45.36
C TYR A 100 -3.23 5.88 -46.22
N LYS A 101 -2.84 7.05 -46.74
CA LYS A 101 -1.61 7.26 -47.52
C LYS A 101 -0.32 6.85 -46.77
N THR A 102 -0.36 6.80 -45.43
CA THR A 102 0.80 6.43 -44.59
C THR A 102 1.04 4.91 -44.56
N PHE A 103 0.01 4.10 -44.79
CA PHE A 103 0.11 2.64 -44.82
C PHE A 103 0.27 2.08 -46.23
N VAL A 104 -0.31 2.76 -47.22
CA VAL A 104 -0.37 2.27 -48.59
C VAL A 104 0.58 3.08 -49.47
N GLN A 105 1.81 2.58 -49.59
CA GLN A 105 2.72 2.94 -50.67
C GLN A 105 2.54 1.94 -51.81
N THR A 106 1.65 2.25 -52.75
CA THR A 106 1.61 1.53 -54.02
C THR A 106 2.59 2.20 -54.98
N VAL A 107 3.69 1.52 -55.29
CA VAL A 107 4.55 1.89 -56.43
C VAL A 107 4.00 1.17 -57.64
N PRO A 108 3.30 1.85 -58.57
CA PRO A 108 2.78 1.20 -59.76
C PRO A 108 3.95 0.81 -60.67
N LEU A 109 4.14 -0.49 -60.88
CA LEU A 109 4.96 -1.02 -61.96
C LEU A 109 4.07 -1.10 -63.20
N MET A 110 4.28 -0.19 -64.14
CA MET A 110 3.61 -0.24 -65.44
C MET A 110 4.28 -1.31 -66.31
N HIS A 111 3.53 -2.33 -66.74
CA HIS A 111 3.99 -3.24 -67.79
C HIS A 111 3.78 -2.59 -69.16
N GLN A 112 4.86 -2.48 -69.93
CA GLN A 112 4.87 -2.03 -71.33
C GLN A 112 4.76 -3.22 -72.28
#